data_AF-A0A941IZ01-F1
#
_entry.id   AF-A0A941IZ01-F1
#
_cell.length_a   1.000
_cell.length_b   1.000
_cell.length_c   1.000
_cell.angle_alpha   90.00
_cell.angle_beta   90.00
_cell.angle_gamma   90.00
#
_symmetry.space_group_name_H-M   'P 1'
#
loop_
_entity.id
_entity.type
_entity.pdbx_description
1 polymer ?
#
loop_
_entity_poly.entity_id
_entity_poly.type
_entity_poly.pdbx_seq_one_letter_code
_entity_poly.pdbx_strand_id
1 'polypeptide(L)'
;MKGFPYYLQQQGYYTSNNKKTDYNVGDEKTYTAEAWHESADTAGWWNRAEGQPFFAVFNFMDSHQSRTMTHTYGWYKKQVLNELAAEERIGENDFDMPPFYNDTPAMRKQFARVYNS
;
A
#
# COMPACT_ATOMS: atom_id res chain seq x y z
N MET A 1 24.44 -4.07 -5.61
CA MET A 1 23.84 -2.72 -5.51
C MET A 1 23.51 -2.48 -4.05
N LYS A 2 23.64 -1.24 -3.53
CA LYS A 2 23.30 -0.90 -2.14
C LYS A 2 22.22 0.18 -2.14
N GLY A 3 21.23 0.05 -1.25
CA GLY A 3 20.19 1.07 -1.08
C GLY A 3 20.69 2.26 -0.27
N PHE A 4 20.06 3.43 -0.43
CA PHE A 4 20.37 4.63 0.36
C PHE A 4 20.47 4.37 1.89
N PRO A 5 19.57 3.58 2.51
CA PRO A 5 19.64 3.27 3.94
C PRO A 5 20.93 2.56 4.37
N TYR A 6 21.54 1.71 3.53
CA TYR A 6 22.83 1.07 3.83
C TYR A 6 23.90 2.11 4.18
N TYR A 7 23.96 3.21 3.42
CA TYR A 7 24.94 4.27 3.65
C TYR A 7 24.65 5.08 4.92
N LEU A 8 23.38 5.25 5.30
CA LEU A 8 23.01 5.89 6.57
C LEU A 8 23.46 5.06 7.77
N GLN A 9 23.38 3.73 7.69
CA GLN A 9 23.90 2.86 8.75
C GLN A 9 25.40 3.04 8.96
N GLN A 10 26.17 3.21 7.87
CA GLN A 10 27.61 3.48 7.95
C GLN A 10 27.93 4.81 8.66
N GLN A 11 26.96 5.73 8.76
CA GLN A 11 27.06 7.00 9.48
C GLN A 11 26.42 6.92 10.89
N GLY A 12 26.05 5.73 11.36
CA GLY A 12 25.51 5.50 12.71
C GLY A 12 24.00 5.65 12.85
N TYR A 13 23.25 5.81 11.75
CA TYR A 13 21.79 5.91 11.81
C TYR A 13 21.16 4.54 12.06
N TYR A 14 20.14 4.52 12.92
CA TYR A 14 19.18 3.42 12.97
C TYR A 14 18.22 3.52 11.78
N THR A 15 18.11 2.47 10.96
CA THR A 15 17.31 2.48 9.73
C THR A 15 16.18 1.47 9.79
N SER A 16 14.95 1.91 9.54
CA SER A 16 13.77 1.02 9.56
C SER A 16 12.83 1.22 8.38
N ASN A 17 12.25 0.14 7.88
CA ASN A 17 11.20 0.15 6.86
C ASN A 17 9.92 -0.50 7.38
N ASN A 18 8.89 0.30 7.65
CA ASN A 18 7.60 -0.20 8.09
C ASN A 18 6.77 -0.64 6.89
N LYS A 19 6.64 -1.97 6.76
CA LYS A 19 5.85 -2.69 5.74
C LYS A 19 6.27 -2.40 4.30
N LYS A 20 6.14 -3.39 3.42
CA LYS A 20 6.34 -3.30 1.95
C LYS A 20 7.74 -2.82 1.52
N THR A 21 8.33 -3.53 0.57
CA THR A 21 9.64 -3.19 -0.02
C THR A 21 9.48 -2.81 -1.48
N ASP A 22 8.93 -3.74 -2.28
CA ASP A 22 8.63 -3.54 -3.70
C ASP A 22 9.85 -3.02 -4.51
N TYR A 23 11.05 -3.47 -4.11
CA TYR A 23 12.30 -2.97 -4.66
C TYR A 23 12.61 -3.49 -6.06
N ASN A 24 11.95 -4.58 -6.47
CA ASN A 24 12.09 -5.17 -7.80
C ASN A 24 13.56 -5.49 -8.16
N VAL A 25 14.33 -6.02 -7.19
CA VAL A 25 15.73 -6.45 -7.36
C VAL A 25 15.87 -7.96 -7.22
N GLY A 26 16.84 -8.56 -7.93
CA GLY A 26 16.98 -10.03 -8.03
C GLY A 26 17.31 -10.76 -6.72
N ASP A 27 18.02 -10.11 -5.80
CA ASP A 27 18.28 -10.63 -4.44
C ASP A 27 17.76 -9.64 -3.39
N GLU A 28 16.44 -9.51 -3.33
CA GLU A 28 15.74 -8.61 -2.43
C GLU A 28 16.00 -8.92 -0.96
N LYS A 29 16.21 -10.20 -0.61
CA LYS A 29 16.46 -10.61 0.77
C LYS A 29 17.78 -10.03 1.27
N THR A 30 18.86 -10.22 0.52
CA THR A 30 20.16 -9.65 0.87
C THR A 30 20.10 -8.12 0.84
N TYR A 31 19.48 -7.54 -0.19
CA TYR A 31 19.33 -6.09 -0.30
C TYR A 31 18.60 -5.48 0.91
N THR A 32 17.52 -6.11 1.38
CA THR A 32 16.73 -5.65 2.53
C THR A 32 17.52 -5.78 3.82
N ALA A 33 18.18 -6.92 4.05
CA ALA A 33 18.99 -7.15 5.24
C ALA A 33 20.18 -6.19 5.34
N GLU A 34 20.75 -5.78 4.21
CA GLU A 34 21.83 -4.81 4.18
C GLU A 34 21.36 -3.36 4.34
N ALA A 35 20.14 -3.03 3.89
CA ALA A 35 19.61 -1.67 3.94
C ALA A 35 19.00 -1.30 5.31
N TRP A 36 18.43 -2.25 6.04
CA TRP A 36 17.60 -1.96 7.20
C TRP A 36 18.07 -2.71 8.45
N HIS A 37 18.09 -2.02 9.59
CA HIS A 37 18.15 -2.67 10.89
C HIS A 37 16.87 -3.47 11.15
N GLU A 38 15.72 -2.92 10.73
CA GLU A 38 14.41 -3.57 10.85
C GLU A 38 13.56 -3.29 9.60
N SER A 39 12.98 -4.34 9.01
CA SER A 39 12.00 -4.23 7.93
C SER A 39 10.83 -5.15 8.21
N ALA A 40 9.77 -4.63 8.82
CA ALA A 40 8.62 -5.37 9.32
C ALA A 40 7.38 -4.46 9.39
N ASP A 41 6.19 -5.06 9.55
CA ASP A 41 4.94 -4.31 9.71
C ASP A 41 4.90 -3.48 11.01
N THR A 42 5.75 -3.84 11.97
CA THR A 42 5.92 -3.15 13.25
C THR A 42 7.29 -2.48 13.35
N ALA A 43 7.98 -2.23 12.23
CA ALA A 43 9.27 -1.55 12.27
C ALA A 43 9.07 -0.04 12.47
N GLY A 44 10.01 0.61 13.14
CA GLY A 44 10.02 2.06 13.28
C GLY A 44 11.21 2.54 14.09
N TRP A 45 11.24 3.83 14.44
CA TRP A 45 12.43 4.46 15.05
C TRP A 45 12.63 4.15 16.55
N TRP A 46 11.72 3.38 17.16
CA TRP A 46 11.68 3.17 18.60
C TRP A 46 12.75 2.23 19.16
N ASN A 47 13.33 1.36 18.31
CA ASN A 47 14.37 0.40 18.72
C ASN A 47 15.81 0.96 18.61
N ARG A 48 15.97 2.25 18.32
CA ARG A 48 17.28 2.92 18.27
C ARG A 48 17.87 3.12 19.67
N ALA A 49 19.19 3.21 19.77
CA ALA A 49 19.85 3.57 21.03
C ALA A 49 19.57 5.02 21.43
N GLU A 50 19.75 5.33 22.72
CA GLU A 50 19.59 6.70 23.22
C GLU A 50 20.55 7.66 22.51
N GLY A 51 20.03 8.79 22.01
CA GLY A 51 20.80 9.77 21.23
C GLY A 51 21.15 9.35 19.81
N GLN A 52 20.83 8.12 19.37
CA GLN A 52 21.13 7.66 18.02
C GLN A 52 20.22 8.37 16.98
N PRO A 53 20.77 8.91 15.88
CA PRO A 53 19.96 9.41 14.78
C PRO A 53 19.24 8.26 14.07
N PHE A 54 18.12 8.56 13.40
CA PHE A 54 17.33 7.53 12.72
C PHE A 54 16.83 7.97 11.35
N PHE A 55 16.54 6.98 10.51
CA PHE A 55 15.79 7.12 9.26
C PHE A 55 14.75 6.02 9.20
N ALA A 56 13.48 6.41 9.20
CA ALA A 56 12.36 5.47 9.22
C ALA A 56 11.41 5.77 8.07
N VAL A 57 11.09 4.72 7.29
CA VAL A 57 10.08 4.78 6.22
C VAL A 57 8.79 4.16 6.75
N PHE A 58 7.66 4.80 6.47
CA PHE A 58 6.32 4.27 6.76
C PHE A 58 5.50 4.20 5.48
N ASN A 59 5.19 2.98 5.03
CA ASN A 59 4.41 2.76 3.83
C ASN A 59 2.93 2.60 4.18
N PHE A 60 2.13 3.58 3.79
CA PHE A 60 0.67 3.53 3.93
C PHE A 60 0.07 2.71 2.78
N MET A 61 -0.70 1.67 3.13
CA MET A 61 -1.27 0.72 2.17
C MET A 61 -2.69 1.11 1.71
N ASP A 62 -3.22 2.24 2.19
CA ASP A 62 -4.65 2.55 2.07
C ASP A 62 -5.07 2.90 0.65
N SER A 63 -4.19 3.43 -0.19
CA SER A 63 -4.49 3.70 -1.61
C SER A 63 -4.22 2.49 -2.52
N HIS A 64 -3.89 1.31 -1.98
CA HIS A 64 -3.59 0.15 -2.80
C HIS A 64 -4.83 -0.37 -3.55
N GLN A 65 -4.66 -0.70 -4.82
CA GLN A 65 -5.74 -1.12 -5.73
C GLN A 65 -6.57 -2.32 -5.22
N SER A 66 -6.04 -3.14 -4.29
CA SER A 66 -6.81 -4.24 -3.69
C SER A 66 -8.12 -3.78 -3.06
N ARG A 67 -8.20 -2.54 -2.56
CA ARG A 67 -9.44 -1.90 -2.06
C ARG A 67 -10.56 -1.87 -3.10
N THR A 68 -10.21 -1.76 -4.38
CA THR A 68 -11.16 -1.53 -5.46
C THR A 68 -11.60 -2.83 -6.13
N MET A 69 -10.74 -3.85 -6.22
CA MET A 69 -11.04 -5.06 -7.02
C MET A 69 -10.82 -6.41 -6.31
N THR A 70 -10.08 -6.46 -5.19
CA THR A 70 -9.68 -7.75 -4.59
C THR A 70 -10.48 -8.08 -3.33
N HIS A 71 -10.77 -7.10 -2.47
CA HIS A 71 -11.53 -7.36 -1.25
C HIS A 71 -12.99 -7.77 -1.56
N THR A 72 -13.60 -8.54 -0.66
CA THR A 72 -14.98 -9.02 -0.79
C THR A 72 -15.96 -7.85 -0.87
N TYR A 73 -17.12 -8.07 -1.49
CA TYR A 73 -18.14 -7.02 -1.61
C TYR A 73 -18.65 -6.53 -0.25
N GLY A 74 -18.72 -7.41 0.76
CA GLY A 74 -19.10 -7.02 2.13
C GLY A 74 -18.08 -6.08 2.77
N TRP A 75 -16.79 -6.36 2.59
CA TRP A 75 -15.71 -5.48 3.04
C TRP A 75 -15.80 -4.12 2.33
N TYR A 76 -15.95 -4.11 1.00
CA TYR A 76 -16.08 -2.88 0.21
C TYR A 76 -17.22 -2.00 0.70
N LYS A 77 -18.41 -2.57 0.91
CA LYS A 77 -19.54 -1.79 1.43
C LYS A 77 -19.23 -1.15 2.78
N LYS A 78 -18.64 -1.93 3.70
CA LYS A 78 -18.35 -1.47 5.06
C LYS A 78 -17.25 -0.40 5.09
N GLN A 79 -16.23 -0.51 4.24
CA GLN A 79 -15.01 0.29 4.37
C GLN A 79 -14.94 1.47 3.37
N VAL A 80 -15.79 1.45 2.35
CA VAL A 80 -15.77 2.43 1.26
C VAL A 80 -17.19 2.95 1.00
N LEU A 81 -18.06 2.15 0.41
CA LEU A 81 -19.35 2.64 -0.11
C LEU A 81 -20.25 3.28 0.97
N ASN A 82 -20.30 2.70 2.17
CA ASN A 82 -21.13 3.23 3.25
C ASN A 82 -20.55 4.48 3.92
N GLU A 83 -19.25 4.73 3.75
CA GLU A 83 -18.56 5.91 4.30
C GLU A 83 -18.67 7.13 3.37
N LEU A 84 -19.03 6.92 2.10
CA LEU A 84 -19.32 7.99 1.13
C LEU A 84 -20.70 8.60 1.37
N ALA A 85 -20.82 9.92 1.17
CA ALA A 85 -22.10 10.60 1.08
C ALA A 85 -22.92 10.04 -0.10
N ALA A 86 -24.25 10.12 -0.05
CA ALA A 86 -25.09 9.47 -1.06
C ALA A 86 -24.84 10.01 -2.48
N GLU A 87 -24.55 11.30 -2.57
CA GLU A 87 -24.21 12.08 -3.76
C GLU A 87 -22.84 11.76 -4.35
N GLU A 88 -21.94 11.17 -3.55
CA GLU A 88 -20.60 10.75 -3.99
C GLU A 88 -20.59 9.30 -4.51
N ARG A 89 -21.69 8.56 -4.31
CA ARG A 89 -21.79 7.15 -4.71
C ARG A 89 -22.12 7.03 -6.18
N ILE A 90 -21.23 6.36 -6.91
CA ILE A 90 -21.49 5.93 -8.28
C ILE A 90 -22.15 4.55 -8.24
N GLY A 91 -23.39 4.47 -8.73
CA GLY A 91 -24.12 3.22 -8.86
C GLY A 91 -23.58 2.31 -9.97
N GLU A 92 -24.04 1.06 -9.98
CA GLU A 92 -23.57 0.02 -10.92
C GLU A 92 -23.82 0.39 -12.40
N ASN A 93 -24.76 1.29 -12.67
CA ASN A 93 -25.11 1.73 -14.02
C ASN A 93 -24.86 3.24 -14.26
N ASP A 94 -24.24 3.94 -13.32
CA ASP A 94 -24.06 5.40 -13.37
C ASP A 94 -22.75 5.81 -14.07
N PHE A 95 -22.22 4.94 -14.92
CA PHE A 95 -21.00 5.16 -15.69
C PHE A 95 -21.06 4.41 -17.03
N ASP A 96 -20.32 4.93 -17.99
CA ASP A 96 -20.08 4.28 -19.27
C ASP A 96 -19.01 3.19 -19.09
N MET A 97 -19.37 1.95 -19.43
CA MET A 97 -18.43 0.84 -19.38
C MET A 97 -17.39 1.00 -20.50
N PRO A 98 -16.08 0.93 -20.22
CA PRO A 98 -15.09 0.93 -21.29
C PRO A 98 -15.34 -0.25 -22.26
N PRO A 99 -15.23 -0.03 -23.58
CA PRO A 99 -15.73 -0.98 -24.60
C PRO A 99 -14.94 -2.29 -24.67
N PHE A 100 -13.80 -2.38 -23.98
CA PHE A 100 -12.98 -3.59 -23.88
C PHE A 100 -13.37 -4.49 -22.68
N TYR A 101 -14.24 -4.03 -21.78
CA TYR A 101 -14.81 -4.86 -20.73
C TYR A 101 -16.10 -5.52 -21.18
N ASN A 102 -16.35 -6.74 -20.68
CA ASN A 102 -17.60 -7.44 -20.91
C ASN A 102 -18.73 -6.79 -20.10
N ASP A 103 -19.57 -6.01 -20.77
CA ASP A 103 -20.65 -5.25 -20.16
C ASP A 103 -21.79 -6.14 -19.66
N THR A 104 -21.63 -6.62 -18.43
CA THR A 104 -22.57 -7.48 -17.73
C THR A 104 -22.89 -6.89 -16.36
N PRO A 105 -24.05 -7.21 -15.75
CA PRO A 105 -24.36 -6.76 -14.39
C PRO A 105 -23.27 -7.13 -13.37
N ALA A 106 -22.66 -8.33 -13.52
CA ALA A 106 -21.58 -8.77 -12.66
C ALA A 106 -20.31 -7.90 -12.81
N MET A 107 -19.94 -7.54 -14.04
CA MET A 107 -18.79 -6.66 -14.31
C MET A 107 -19.06 -5.24 -13.82
N ARG A 108 -20.23 -4.68 -14.13
CA ARG A 108 -20.69 -3.37 -13.68
C ARG A 108 -20.63 -3.20 -12.17
N LYS A 109 -21.11 -4.21 -11.43
CA LYS A 109 -21.01 -4.27 -9.97
C LYS A 109 -19.58 -4.17 -9.44
N GLN A 110 -18.60 -4.75 -10.11
CA GLN A 110 -17.20 -4.64 -9.69
C GLN A 110 -16.58 -3.31 -10.16
N PHE A 111 -16.88 -2.88 -11.38
CA PHE A 111 -16.27 -1.69 -11.96
C PHE A 111 -16.72 -0.39 -11.26
N ALA A 112 -17.97 -0.33 -10.78
CA ALA A 112 -18.47 0.77 -9.96
C ALA A 112 -17.57 1.07 -8.76
N ARG A 113 -16.90 0.04 -8.21
CA ARG A 113 -15.99 0.19 -7.07
C ARG A 113 -14.84 1.13 -7.40
N VAL A 114 -14.34 1.14 -8.64
CA VAL A 114 -13.22 1.99 -9.09
C VAL A 114 -13.53 3.47 -8.93
N TYR A 115 -14.76 3.88 -9.25
CA TYR A 115 -15.18 5.28 -9.12
C TYR A 115 -15.47 5.68 -7.67
N ASN A 116 -15.82 4.72 -6.83
CA ASN A 116 -16.08 4.93 -5.40
C ASN A 116 -14.82 4.79 -4.53
N SER A 117 -13.63 4.61 -5.14
CA SER A 117 -12.37 4.29 -4.44
C SER A 117 -11.63 5.50 -3.90
#